data_AF-A0A838QY71-F1
#
_entry.id   AF-A0A838QY71-F1
#
_cell.length_a   1.000
_cell.length_b   1.000
_cell.length_c   1.000
_cell.angle_alpha   90.00
_cell.angle_beta   90.00
_cell.angle_gamma   90.00
#
_symmetry.space_group_name_H-M   'P 1'
#
loop_
_entity.id
_entity.type
_entity.pdbx_description
1 polymer ?
#
loop_
_entity_poly.entity_id
_entity_poly.type
_entity_poly.pdbx_seq_one_letter_code
_entity_poly.pdbx_strand_id
1 'polypeptide(L)'
;MVSVSNNAFLGGNLQLALLNGFVPSAANTFTVVEAMGNLFGSFANVASGQRLTTSEGLGSFVVHYGAGSPFDPKQIVLSAFQSGLAGDFDVDGDVDGADFVKWQHGGSPNPGSAADLAAWRGNFGFSALTAAGTSIPEPRTEWLALSLTLCVSLFQRRPLLRDGVSSPGLRLN
;
A
#
# COMPACT_ATOMS: atom_id res chain seq x y z
N MET A 1 21.96 -9.49 -2.21
CA MET A 1 21.33 -10.64 -1.52
C MET A 1 22.41 -11.52 -0.93
N VAL A 2 22.17 -12.09 0.25
CA VAL A 2 23.06 -13.07 0.89
C VAL A 2 22.43 -14.44 0.75
N SER A 3 23.19 -15.45 0.29
CA SER A 3 22.73 -16.83 0.23
C SER A 3 23.33 -17.65 1.37
N VAL A 4 22.51 -18.43 2.05
CA VAL A 4 22.93 -19.32 3.13
C VAL A 4 22.82 -20.76 2.64
N SER A 5 23.94 -21.48 2.55
CA SER A 5 24.00 -22.81 1.92
C SER A 5 23.20 -23.91 2.64
N ASN A 6 22.83 -23.70 3.90
CA ASN A 6 22.08 -24.65 4.74
C ASN A 6 20.85 -23.96 5.35
N ASN A 7 20.45 -24.38 6.55
CA ASN A 7 19.42 -23.70 7.32
C ASN A 7 19.91 -22.34 7.83
N ALA A 8 19.02 -21.35 7.84
CA ALA A 8 19.24 -20.06 8.46
C ALA A 8 18.34 -19.93 9.70
N PHE A 9 18.90 -19.41 10.79
CA PHE A 9 18.19 -19.18 12.05
C PHE A 9 18.13 -17.68 12.32
N LEU A 10 16.93 -17.16 12.44
CA LEU A 10 16.63 -15.76 12.77
C LEU A 10 16.56 -15.59 14.28
N GLY A 11 17.09 -14.47 14.74
CA GLY A 11 17.06 -14.05 16.14
C GLY A 11 17.60 -12.62 16.28
N GLY A 12 17.57 -12.09 17.49
CA GLY A 12 17.99 -10.72 17.76
C GLY A 12 17.15 -9.67 17.03
N ASN A 13 17.71 -8.48 16.85
CA ASN A 13 17.05 -7.37 16.17
C ASN A 13 17.51 -7.27 14.71
N LEU A 14 16.58 -7.04 13.81
CA LEU A 14 16.89 -6.61 12.44
C LEU A 14 17.11 -5.09 12.44
N GLN A 15 18.18 -4.64 11.79
CA GLN A 15 18.43 -3.22 11.51
C GLN A 15 18.54 -3.02 10.01
N LEU A 16 17.95 -1.94 9.51
CA LEU A 16 17.92 -1.60 8.09
C LEU A 16 18.49 -0.20 7.91
N ALA A 17 19.36 -0.02 6.93
CA ALA A 17 19.95 1.27 6.60
C ALA A 17 19.81 1.53 5.09
N LEU A 18 19.48 2.76 4.72
CA LEU A 18 19.60 3.20 3.33
C LEU A 18 21.02 3.68 3.06
N LEU A 19 21.64 3.18 1.99
CA LEU A 19 23.03 3.49 1.65
C LEU A 19 23.11 4.47 0.48
N ASN A 20 24.11 5.34 0.48
CA ASN A 20 24.47 6.22 -0.64
C ASN A 20 23.31 7.10 -1.15
N GLY A 21 22.41 7.53 -0.26
CA GLY A 21 21.25 8.36 -0.64
C GLY A 21 20.21 7.62 -1.50
N PHE A 22 20.24 6.28 -1.51
CA PHE A 22 19.23 5.50 -2.21
C PHE A 22 17.87 5.65 -1.53
N VAL A 23 16.88 6.13 -2.29
CA VAL A 23 15.48 6.22 -1.85
C VAL A 23 14.65 5.26 -2.71
N PRO A 24 14.23 4.10 -2.16
CA PRO A 24 13.36 3.18 -2.86
C PRO A 24 11.99 3.82 -3.16
N SER A 25 11.31 3.30 -4.18
CA SER A 25 9.87 3.53 -4.36
C SER A 25 9.07 2.46 -3.61
N ALA A 26 7.79 2.75 -3.33
CA ALA A 26 6.89 1.79 -2.69
C ALA A 26 6.69 0.49 -3.49
N ALA A 27 6.92 0.52 -4.82
CA ALA A 27 6.82 -0.64 -5.70
C ALA A 27 8.06 -1.55 -5.66
N ASN A 28 9.18 -1.09 -5.09
CA ASN A 28 10.38 -1.91 -5.04
C ASN A 28 10.25 -3.02 -3.99
N THR A 29 10.75 -4.19 -4.36
CA THR A 29 10.85 -5.35 -3.48
C THR A 29 12.28 -5.86 -3.51
N PHE A 30 12.84 -6.17 -2.34
CA PHE A 30 14.23 -6.60 -2.20
C PHE A 30 14.31 -7.93 -1.45
N THR A 31 14.76 -8.98 -2.13
CA THR A 31 15.18 -10.22 -1.45
C THR A 31 16.58 -10.03 -0.89
N VAL A 32 16.69 -9.91 0.42
CA VAL A 32 17.95 -9.60 1.10
C VAL A 32 18.69 -10.85 1.53
N VAL A 33 17.96 -11.92 1.88
CA VAL A 33 18.52 -13.22 2.28
C VAL A 33 17.72 -14.34 1.62
N GLU A 34 18.41 -15.40 1.23
CA GLU A 34 17.83 -16.67 0.79
C GLU A 34 18.56 -17.85 1.45
N ALA A 35 17.82 -18.72 2.12
CA ALA A 35 18.33 -19.96 2.67
C ALA A 35 18.11 -21.12 1.69
N MET A 36 19.16 -21.89 1.38
CA MET A 36 19.01 -23.08 0.54
C MET A 36 18.32 -24.22 1.30
N GLY A 37 18.55 -24.30 2.61
CA GLY A 37 17.82 -25.17 3.53
C GLY A 37 16.46 -24.58 3.92
N ASN A 38 16.18 -24.50 5.22
CA ASN A 38 15.00 -23.86 5.78
C ASN A 38 15.37 -22.58 6.56
N LEU A 39 14.41 -21.66 6.64
CA LEU A 39 14.49 -20.46 7.48
C LEU A 39 13.67 -20.70 8.75
N PHE A 40 14.29 -20.53 9.92
CA PHE A 40 13.68 -20.74 11.23
C PHE A 40 13.79 -19.49 12.10
N GLY A 41 12.94 -19.39 13.14
CA GLY A 41 13.00 -18.32 14.14
C GLY A 41 12.28 -17.04 13.71
N SER A 42 12.47 -15.98 14.49
CA SER A 42 11.89 -14.67 14.29
C SER A 42 12.81 -13.56 14.81
N PHE A 43 12.68 -12.36 14.26
CA PHE A 43 13.31 -11.18 14.84
C PHE A 43 12.53 -10.73 16.08
N ALA A 44 13.23 -10.19 17.08
CA ALA A 44 12.62 -9.71 18.32
C ALA A 44 11.90 -8.37 18.15
N ASN A 45 12.29 -7.56 17.16
CA ASN A 45 11.75 -6.22 16.92
C ASN A 45 10.78 -6.11 15.74
N VAL A 46 10.58 -7.18 14.96
CA VAL A 46 9.65 -7.17 13.82
C VAL A 46 9.13 -8.56 13.50
N ALA A 47 7.81 -8.74 13.53
CA ALA A 47 7.15 -9.95 13.04
C ALA A 47 7.01 -9.92 11.51
N SER A 48 6.89 -11.09 10.87
CA SER A 48 6.63 -11.17 9.43
C SER A 48 5.33 -10.45 9.07
N GLY A 49 5.38 -9.62 8.02
CA GLY A 49 4.29 -8.73 7.59
C GLY A 49 4.21 -7.41 8.37
N GLN A 50 5.08 -7.16 9.35
CA GLN A 50 5.13 -5.89 10.07
C GLN A 50 6.18 -4.93 9.49
N ARG A 51 6.03 -3.66 9.83
CA ARG A 51 6.88 -2.57 9.36
C ARG A 51 8.06 -2.35 10.30
N LEU A 52 9.24 -2.14 9.71
CA LEU A 52 10.46 -1.78 10.42
C LEU A 52 11.03 -0.49 9.84
N THR A 53 11.23 0.51 10.70
CA THR A 53 11.88 1.78 10.37
C THR A 53 13.38 1.57 10.17
N THR A 54 13.96 2.28 9.21
CA THR A 54 15.42 2.28 9.02
C THR A 54 16.11 2.97 10.19
N SER A 55 17.35 2.60 10.49
CA SER A 55 18.11 3.15 11.62
C SER A 55 18.31 4.66 11.55
N GLU A 56 18.23 5.24 10.35
CA GLU A 56 18.37 6.66 10.10
C GLU A 56 17.04 7.42 10.16
N GLY A 57 15.90 6.73 10.31
CA GLY A 57 14.56 7.34 10.27
C GLY A 57 14.13 7.83 8.88
N LEU A 58 14.89 7.54 7.83
CA LEU A 58 14.62 8.01 6.46
C LEU A 58 13.46 7.27 5.77
N GLY A 59 13.02 6.16 6.35
CA GLY A 59 11.85 5.44 5.88
C GLY A 59 11.64 4.12 6.59
N SER A 60 10.79 3.29 6.02
CA SER A 60 10.45 1.99 6.59
C SER A 60 10.08 0.98 5.52
N PHE A 61 10.27 -0.30 5.84
CA PHE A 61 9.89 -1.43 4.99
C PHE A 61 8.95 -2.37 5.72
N VAL A 62 8.04 -3.02 5.00
CA VAL A 62 7.38 -4.23 5.50
C VAL A 62 8.35 -5.40 5.33
N VAL A 63 8.58 -6.13 6.42
CA VAL A 63 9.53 -7.25 6.47
C VAL A 63 8.75 -8.56 6.37
N HIS A 64 9.09 -9.40 5.40
CA HIS A 64 8.46 -10.70 5.20
C HIS A 64 9.48 -11.83 5.33
N TYR A 65 9.13 -12.85 6.13
CA TYR A 65 9.93 -14.06 6.31
C TYR A 65 9.08 -15.23 6.83
N GLY A 66 9.60 -16.45 6.67
CA GLY A 66 9.01 -17.67 7.21
C GLY A 66 7.69 -18.07 6.54
N ALA A 67 7.03 -19.09 7.12
CA ALA A 67 5.85 -19.72 6.52
C ALA A 67 4.62 -18.81 6.35
N GLY A 68 4.52 -17.70 7.10
CA GLY A 68 3.45 -16.71 6.98
C GLY A 68 3.70 -15.62 5.93
N SER A 69 4.85 -15.68 5.24
CA SER A 69 5.21 -14.73 4.18
C SER A 69 4.38 -14.98 2.91
N PRO A 70 3.99 -13.93 2.17
CA PRO A 70 3.47 -14.08 0.80
C PRO A 70 4.57 -14.41 -0.23
N PHE A 71 5.84 -14.35 0.18
CA PHE A 71 7.01 -14.74 -0.62
C PHE A 71 7.50 -16.14 -0.23
N ASP A 72 8.55 -16.63 -0.90
CA ASP A 72 9.15 -17.92 -0.55
C ASP A 72 9.52 -17.97 0.96
N PRO A 73 9.09 -19.00 1.70
CA PRO A 73 9.31 -19.09 3.15
C PRO A 73 10.79 -19.17 3.55
N LYS A 74 11.69 -19.43 2.60
CA LYS A 74 13.14 -19.48 2.80
C LYS A 74 13.84 -18.13 2.58
N GLN A 75 13.07 -17.09 2.26
CA GLN A 75 13.60 -15.77 1.97
C GLN A 75 13.25 -14.75 3.06
N ILE A 76 14.09 -13.72 3.16
CA ILE A 76 13.76 -12.46 3.83
C ILE A 76 13.58 -11.41 2.75
N VAL A 77 12.38 -10.85 2.68
CA VAL A 77 11.99 -9.90 1.65
C VAL A 77 11.54 -8.60 2.28
N LEU A 78 12.06 -7.49 1.77
CA LEU A 78 11.65 -6.13 2.12
C LEU A 78 10.74 -5.59 1.02
N SER A 79 9.57 -5.09 1.39
CA SER A 79 8.58 -4.55 0.44
C SER A 79 7.96 -3.26 0.95
N ALA A 80 7.14 -2.63 0.11
CA ALA A 80 6.26 -1.50 0.48
C ALA A 80 7.00 -0.40 1.23
N PHE A 81 8.11 0.06 0.64
CA PHE A 81 8.88 1.17 1.19
C PHE A 81 7.99 2.40 1.36
N GLN A 82 8.07 3.01 2.53
CA GLN A 82 7.48 4.31 2.81
C GLN A 82 8.62 5.26 3.19
N SER A 83 8.72 6.39 2.48
CA SER A 83 9.64 7.45 2.88
C SER A 83 9.20 7.98 4.23
N GLY A 84 10.13 8.14 5.15
CA GLY A 84 9.91 8.87 6.38
C GLY A 84 9.80 10.35 6.04
N LEU A 85 8.99 11.07 6.81
CA LEU A 85 9.03 12.53 6.78
C LEU A 85 10.21 12.96 7.65
N ALA A 86 11.21 13.60 7.04
CA ALA A 86 12.40 13.99 7.79
C ALA A 86 12.00 15.00 8.88
N GLY A 87 12.30 14.71 10.14
CA GLY A 87 11.89 15.53 11.28
C GLY A 87 10.69 14.99 12.07
N ASP A 88 10.01 13.96 11.56
CA ASP A 88 8.95 13.20 12.26
C ASP A 88 9.65 12.16 13.16
N PHE A 89 9.90 12.55 14.41
CA PHE A 89 10.67 11.81 15.40
C PHE A 89 9.81 10.98 16.36
N ASP A 90 8.52 11.26 16.49
CA ASP A 90 7.58 10.35 17.18
C ASP A 90 6.80 9.40 16.25
N VAL A 91 6.95 9.57 14.93
CA VAL A 91 6.42 8.68 13.89
C VAL A 91 4.89 8.69 13.86
N ASP A 92 4.27 9.82 14.18
CA ASP A 92 2.82 9.99 14.12
C ASP A 92 2.31 10.47 12.74
N GLY A 93 3.24 10.78 11.84
CA GLY A 93 2.97 11.13 10.45
C GLY A 93 2.92 12.63 10.19
N ASP A 94 3.27 13.48 11.14
CA ASP A 94 3.56 14.89 10.91
C ASP A 94 4.88 15.36 11.53
N VAL A 95 5.20 16.65 11.37
CA VAL A 95 6.40 17.26 11.94
C VAL A 95 5.96 18.48 12.75
N ASP A 96 5.88 18.33 14.05
CA ASP A 96 5.28 19.30 14.94
C ASP A 96 6.07 19.50 16.26
N GLY A 97 5.42 20.09 17.27
CA GLY A 97 6.08 20.35 18.56
C GLY A 97 6.44 19.09 19.35
N ALA A 98 5.71 17.99 19.18
CA ALA A 98 5.97 16.71 19.82
C ALA A 98 7.30 16.10 19.34
N ASP A 99 7.57 16.21 18.05
CA ASP A 99 8.86 15.81 17.47
C ASP A 99 10.03 16.60 18.03
N PHE A 100 9.85 17.91 18.21
CA PHE A 100 10.89 18.74 18.79
C PHE A 100 11.25 18.28 20.21
N VAL A 101 10.25 17.97 21.04
CA VAL A 101 10.47 17.45 22.39
C VAL A 101 11.15 16.07 22.34
N LYS A 102 10.77 15.21 21.38
CA LYS A 102 11.46 13.95 21.13
C LYS A 102 12.94 14.15 20.84
N TRP A 103 13.29 15.06 19.94
CA TRP A 103 14.69 15.40 19.63
C TRP A 103 15.44 15.90 20.88
N GLN A 104 14.83 16.79 21.68
CA GLN A 104 15.45 17.30 22.90
C GLN A 104 15.76 16.19 23.92
N HIS A 105 14.94 15.14 23.96
CA HIS A 105 15.14 13.97 24.83
C HIS A 105 16.00 12.87 24.19
N GLY A 106 16.62 13.13 23.04
CA GLY A 106 17.49 12.17 22.35
C GLY A 106 16.73 11.06 21.63
N GLY A 107 15.45 11.27 21.32
CA GLY A 107 14.61 10.36 20.55
C GLY A 107 14.73 10.51 19.04
N SER A 108 15.64 11.35 18.53
CA SER A 108 15.93 11.48 17.11
C SER A 108 17.01 10.47 16.67
N PRO A 109 17.16 10.20 15.35
CA PRO A 109 18.16 9.25 14.84
C PRO A 109 19.61 9.55 15.27
N ASN A 110 19.97 10.84 15.39
CA ASN A 110 21.25 11.32 15.88
C ASN A 110 21.02 12.23 17.10
N PRO A 111 20.93 11.68 18.33
CA PRO A 111 20.54 12.41 19.53
C PRO A 111 21.32 13.71 19.73
N GLY A 112 20.59 14.83 19.86
CA GLY A 112 21.17 16.16 20.09
C GLY A 112 21.91 16.76 18.88
N SER A 113 21.82 16.16 17.69
CA SER A 113 22.52 16.68 16.52
C SER A 113 21.83 17.91 15.93
N ALA A 114 22.65 18.83 15.39
CA ALA A 114 22.16 20.00 14.65
C ALA A 114 21.54 19.62 13.29
N ALA A 115 21.92 18.46 12.73
CA ALA A 115 21.36 17.95 11.49
C ALA A 115 19.89 17.54 11.66
N ASP A 116 19.57 16.81 12.74
CA ASP A 116 18.20 16.42 13.06
C ASP A 116 17.34 17.65 13.36
N LEU A 117 17.87 18.64 14.10
CA LEU A 117 17.17 19.90 14.33
C LEU A 117 16.91 20.65 13.01
N ALA A 118 17.85 20.64 12.07
CA ALA A 118 17.66 21.26 10.75
C ALA A 118 16.59 20.52 9.93
N ALA A 119 16.53 19.20 10.01
CA ALA A 119 15.49 18.39 9.37
C ALA A 119 14.11 18.73 9.94
N TRP A 120 13.96 18.79 11.26
CA TRP A 120 12.72 19.22 11.91
C TRP A 120 12.31 20.63 11.47
N ARG A 121 13.23 21.61 11.54
CA ARG A 121 12.95 23.00 11.12
C ARG A 121 12.57 23.11 9.65
N GLY A 122 13.15 22.29 8.79
CA GLY A 122 12.89 22.30 7.35
C GLY A 122 11.53 21.72 6.98
N ASN A 123 10.98 20.84 7.81
CA ASN A 123 9.73 20.13 7.55
C ASN A 123 8.62 20.45 8.55
N PHE A 124 8.82 21.38 9.49
CA PHE A 124 7.80 21.76 10.47
C PHE A 124 6.48 22.16 9.79
N GLY A 125 5.38 21.53 10.20
CA GLY A 125 4.04 21.71 9.63
C GLY A 125 3.76 20.90 8.37
N PHE A 126 4.69 20.03 7.92
CA PHE A 126 4.40 19.03 6.90
C PHE A 126 3.80 17.78 7.55
N SER A 127 2.94 17.08 6.80
CA SER A 127 2.45 15.75 7.16
C SER A 127 2.72 14.79 6.01
N ALA A 128 3.09 13.56 6.34
CA ALA A 128 3.35 12.53 5.34
C ALA A 128 2.05 12.23 4.57
N LEU A 129 2.05 12.52 3.27
CA LEU A 129 0.93 12.17 2.39
C LEU A 129 0.83 10.64 2.31
N THR A 130 -0.01 10.05 3.16
CA THR A 130 -0.36 8.65 3.02
C THR A 130 -1.28 8.52 1.82
N ALA A 131 -0.79 7.99 0.70
CA ALA A 131 -1.64 7.70 -0.45
C ALA A 131 -2.70 6.69 -0.02
N ALA A 132 -3.95 7.14 0.14
CA ALA A 132 -5.08 6.27 0.38
C ALA A 132 -5.35 5.47 -0.91
N GLY A 133 -4.76 4.28 -0.99
CA GLY A 133 -5.10 3.27 -1.99
C GLY A 133 -6.47 2.65 -1.68
N THR A 134 -7.54 3.44 -1.71
CA THR A 134 -8.86 2.83 -1.86
C THR A 134 -8.90 2.27 -3.27
N SER A 135 -8.84 0.95 -3.41
CA SER A 135 -9.24 0.30 -4.66
C SER A 135 -10.64 0.81 -4.97
N ILE A 136 -10.76 1.69 -5.96
CA ILE A 136 -12.03 2.18 -6.43
C ILE A 136 -12.71 0.94 -7.00
N PRO A 137 -13.80 0.42 -6.39
CA PRO A 137 -14.49 -0.72 -6.95
C PRO A 137 -15.00 -0.28 -8.33
N GLU A 138 -14.60 -0.99 -9.39
CA GLU A 138 -15.11 -0.70 -10.73
C GLU A 138 -16.65 -0.67 -10.66
N PRO A 139 -17.33 0.35 -11.23
CA PRO A 139 -18.77 0.43 -11.19
C PRO A 139 -19.33 -0.83 -11.85
N ARG A 140 -19.94 -1.70 -11.02
CA ARG A 140 -20.49 -3.01 -11.38
C ARG A 140 -21.15 -2.98 -12.76
N THR A 141 -20.43 -3.41 -13.79
CA THR A 141 -20.87 -3.43 -15.20
C THR A 141 -22.11 -4.30 -15.40
N GLU A 142 -22.45 -5.11 -14.39
CA GLU A 142 -23.67 -5.90 -14.28
C GLU A 142 -24.95 -5.06 -14.45
N TRP A 143 -24.99 -3.83 -13.91
CA TRP A 143 -26.17 -2.96 -14.04
C TRP A 143 -26.34 -2.40 -15.46
N LEU A 144 -25.23 -2.11 -16.14
CA LEU A 144 -25.24 -1.72 -17.55
C LEU A 144 -25.71 -2.89 -18.42
N ALA A 145 -25.21 -4.11 -18.18
CA ALA A 145 -25.64 -5.30 -18.92
C ALA A 145 -27.13 -5.63 -18.72
N LEU A 146 -27.67 -5.45 -17.51
CA LEU A 146 -29.10 -5.65 -17.22
C LEU A 146 -29.99 -4.56 -17.85
N SER A 147 -29.52 -3.31 -17.90
CA SER A 147 -30.29 -2.22 -18.52
C SER A 147 -30.42 -2.36 -20.04
N LEU A 148 -29.35 -2.80 -20.72
CA LEU A 148 -29.35 -3.06 -22.16
C LEU A 148 -30.27 -4.22 -22.57
N THR A 149 -30.28 -5.31 -21.79
CA THR A 149 -31.17 -6.46 -22.05
C THR A 149 -32.65 -6.12 -21.83
N LEU A 150 -32.96 -5.27 -20.84
CA LEU A 150 -34.32 -4.77 -20.63
C LEU A 150 -34.77 -3.81 -21.75
N CYS A 151 -33.91 -2.91 -22.21
CA CYS A 151 -34.25 -2.02 -23.33
C CYS A 151 -34.54 -2.79 -24.61
N VAL A 152 -33.69 -3.75 -24.99
CA VAL A 152 -33.89 -4.54 -26.22
C VAL A 152 -35.19 -5.35 -26.17
N SER A 153 -35.54 -5.93 -25.02
CA SER A 153 -36.77 -6.72 -24.87
C SER A 153 -38.05 -5.87 -24.91
N LEU A 154 -38.00 -4.60 -24.49
CA LEU A 154 -39.13 -3.67 -24.60
C LEU A 154 -39.32 -3.17 -26.04
N PHE A 155 -38.24 -2.95 -26.80
CA PHE A 155 -38.32 -2.54 -28.21
C PHE A 155 -38.81 -3.66 -29.14
N GLN A 156 -38.53 -4.92 -28.81
CA GLN A 156 -38.99 -6.08 -29.60
C GLN A 156 -40.48 -6.44 -29.40
N ARG A 157 -41.16 -5.87 -28.40
CA ARG A 157 -42.55 -6.19 -28.04
C ARG A 157 -43.61 -5.26 -28.66
N ARG A 158 -43.29 -4.50 -29.70
CA ARG A 158 -44.29 -3.69 -30.42
C ARG A 158 -44.88 -4.48 -31.61
N PRO A 159 -46.05 -5.13 -31.49
CA PRO A 159 -46.76 -5.68 -32.65
C PRO A 159 -47.31 -4.54 -33.53
N LEU A 160 -47.06 -4.62 -34.84
CA LEU A 160 -47.63 -3.71 -35.83
C LEU A 160 -49.16 -3.84 -35.84
N LEU A 161 -49.87 -2.81 -35.34
CA LEU A 161 -51.33 -2.71 -35.45
C LEU A 161 -51.70 -2.64 -36.93
N ARG A 162 -52.36 -3.70 -37.41
CA ARG A 162 -52.91 -3.81 -38.76
C ARG A 162 -54.27 -3.10 -38.76
N ASP A 163 -54.28 -1.84 -39.15
CA ASP A 163 -55.53 -1.06 -39.20
C ASP A 163 -56.47 -1.62 -40.27
N GLY A 164 -57.48 -2.37 -39.82
CA GLY A 164 -58.65 -2.74 -40.59
C GLY A 164 -59.84 -1.92 -40.13
N VAL A 165 -60.26 -0.94 -40.93
CA VAL A 165 -61.53 -0.22 -40.73
C VAL A 165 -62.40 -0.42 -41.96
N SER A 166 -63.51 -1.14 -41.75
CA SER A 166 -64.61 -1.31 -42.70
C SER A 166 -65.53 -0.08 -42.74
N SER A 167 -66.09 0.15 -43.92
CA SER A 167 -66.96 1.22 -44.41
C SER A 167 -68.21 1.57 -43.57
N PRO A 168 -68.74 2.80 -43.70
CA PRO A 168 -70.16 3.08 -43.51
C PRO A 168 -70.90 3.31 -44.83
N GLY A 169 -72.08 2.68 -44.96
CA GLY A 169 -72.97 2.76 -46.11
C GLY A 169 -73.68 4.11 -46.26
N LEU A 170 -73.81 4.54 -47.52
CA LEU A 170 -74.60 5.69 -47.95
C LEU A 170 -76.09 5.32 -47.99
N ARG A 171 -76.93 6.09 -47.29
CA ARG A 171 -78.37 6.20 -47.58
C ARG A 171 -78.58 7.47 -48.40
N LEU A 172 -79.18 7.31 -49.59
CA LEU A 172 -79.88 8.39 -50.29
C LEU A 172 -81.38 8.07 -50.30
N ASN A 173 -82.15 9.15 -50.28
CA ASN A 173 -83.60 9.26 -50.14
C ASN A 173 -84.38 8.51 -51.22
#